data_AF-A0A5P6A984-F1
#
_entry.id   AF-A0A5P6A984-F1
#
_cell.length_a   1.000
_cell.length_b   1.000
_cell.length_c   1.000
_cell.angle_alpha   90.00
_cell.angle_beta   90.00
_cell.angle_gamma   90.00
#
_symmetry.space_group_name_H-M   'P 1'
#
loop_
_entity.id
_entity.type
_entity.pdbx_description
1 polymer ?
#
loop_
_entity_poly.entity_id
_entity_poly.type
_entity_poly.pdbx_seq_one_letter_code
_entity_poly.pdbx_strand_id
1 'polypeptide(L)'
;MVPLKSIASVEQRFAPLSINHLDQFPVTTISFNVPDNYSLGDAVDAILTAEQALDLPTDIRTQFQGSTLAFQSALGNTVWLVVAAVVAMYIVLGVLYESFIHPITILSTLPTAGVGAAGAVAGGQRAGRYRHYRDYPADWYRQEERHHDD
;
A
#
# COMPACT_ATOMS: atom_id res chain seq x y z
N MET A 1 13.87 37.55 -49.68
CA MET A 1 13.60 36.47 -48.73
C MET A 1 14.47 36.71 -47.51
N VAL A 2 13.91 36.83 -46.32
CA VAL A 2 14.70 37.04 -45.09
C VAL A 2 14.93 35.69 -44.42
N PRO A 3 16.19 35.33 -44.07
CA PRO A 3 16.48 34.07 -43.40
C PRO A 3 15.82 34.01 -42.02
N LEU A 4 15.22 32.87 -41.66
CA LEU A 4 14.56 32.67 -40.36
C LEU A 4 15.52 32.87 -39.17
N LYS A 5 16.81 32.59 -39.40
CA LYS A 5 17.91 32.78 -38.43
C LYS A 5 18.23 34.26 -38.14
N SER A 6 17.68 35.20 -38.92
CA SER A 6 17.85 36.65 -38.75
C SER A 6 16.84 37.27 -37.78
N ILE A 7 15.80 36.52 -37.39
CA ILE A 7 14.70 37.01 -36.53
C ILE A 7 14.43 36.09 -35.34
N ALA A 8 15.00 34.88 -35.30
CA ALA A 8 14.84 33.93 -34.20
C ALA A 8 16.13 33.17 -33.87
N SER A 9 16.41 33.02 -32.57
CA SER A 9 17.44 32.14 -32.02
C SER A 9 16.84 30.77 -31.72
N VAL A 10 17.49 29.70 -32.17
CA VAL A 10 17.07 28.31 -31.91
C VAL A 10 18.13 27.64 -31.04
N GLU A 11 17.73 27.18 -29.87
CA GLU A 11 18.58 26.46 -28.91
C GLU A 11 17.92 25.13 -28.54
N GLN A 12 18.73 24.07 -28.47
CA GLN A 12 18.27 22.76 -28.03
C GLN A 12 18.47 22.63 -26.52
N ARG A 13 17.38 22.41 -25.78
CA ARG A 13 17.41 22.26 -24.32
C ARG A 13 16.75 20.95 -23.90
N PHE A 14 17.24 20.35 -22.82
CA PHE A 14 16.55 19.25 -22.16
C PHE A 14 15.32 19.82 -21.44
N ALA A 15 14.14 19.43 -21.92
CA ALA A 15 12.86 19.77 -21.31
C ALA A 15 12.13 18.47 -20.94
N PRO A 16 11.36 18.45 -19.83
CA PRO A 16 10.52 17.31 -19.51
C PRO A 16 9.52 17.06 -20.64
N LEU A 17 9.37 15.79 -21.04
CA LEU A 17 8.46 15.38 -22.13
C LEU A 17 6.99 15.64 -21.76
N SER A 18 6.67 15.60 -20.46
CA SER A 18 5.37 15.93 -19.90
C SER A 18 5.54 16.48 -18.49
N ILE A 19 4.77 17.52 -18.14
CA ILE A 19 4.64 18.02 -16.78
C ILE A 19 3.27 17.56 -16.28
N ASN A 20 3.26 16.53 -15.44
CA ASN A 20 2.03 16.05 -14.83
C ASN A 20 1.62 17.03 -13.73
N HIS A 21 0.32 17.26 -13.63
CA HIS A 21 -0.25 18.10 -12.59
C HIS A 21 -1.28 17.30 -11.80
N LEU A 22 -1.32 17.54 -10.51
CA LEU A 22 -2.34 17.01 -9.61
C LEU A 22 -2.80 18.15 -8.71
N ASP A 23 -4.10 18.39 -8.64
CA ASP A 23 -4.70 19.51 -7.91
C ASP A 23 -4.03 20.87 -8.21
N GLN A 24 -3.67 21.09 -9.48
CA GLN A 24 -3.01 22.29 -10.01
C GLN A 24 -1.52 22.46 -9.63
N PHE A 25 -0.92 21.49 -8.91
CA PHE A 25 0.50 21.48 -8.60
C PHE A 25 1.26 20.52 -9.53
N PRO A 26 2.49 20.85 -9.98
CA PRO A 26 3.32 19.93 -10.73
C PRO A 26 3.72 18.75 -9.85
N VAL A 27 3.60 17.53 -10.38
CA VAL A 27 3.89 16.30 -9.65
C VAL A 27 4.76 15.35 -10.46
N THR A 28 5.52 14.53 -9.74
CA THR A 28 6.17 13.34 -10.31
C THR A 28 5.51 12.10 -9.71
N THR A 29 5.08 11.17 -10.56
CA THR A 29 4.43 9.94 -10.11
C THR A 29 5.45 8.83 -9.99
N ILE A 30 5.55 8.24 -8.80
CA ILE A 30 6.38 7.08 -8.54
C ILE A 30 5.47 5.87 -8.33
N SER A 31 5.57 4.90 -9.23
CA SER A 31 4.81 3.64 -9.16
C SER A 31 5.68 2.55 -8.56
N PHE A 32 5.10 1.72 -7.72
CA PHE A 32 5.77 0.56 -7.13
C PHE A 32 4.83 -0.65 -7.12
N ASN A 33 5.42 -1.85 -7.05
CA ASN A 33 4.70 -3.08 -6.79
C ASN A 33 5.30 -3.77 -5.56
N VAL A 34 4.48 -4.52 -4.84
CA VAL A 34 4.90 -5.21 -3.62
C VAL A 34 5.17 -6.69 -3.97
N PRO A 35 6.36 -7.23 -3.65
CA PRO A 35 6.66 -8.63 -3.88
C PRO A 35 5.85 -9.54 -2.94
N ASP A 36 5.57 -10.78 -3.36
CA ASP A 36 4.62 -11.71 -2.71
C ASP A 36 4.90 -12.01 -1.23
N ASN A 37 6.12 -11.76 -0.75
CA ASN A 37 6.56 -11.98 0.61
C ASN A 37 6.44 -10.74 1.52
N TYR A 38 5.98 -9.61 1.00
CA TYR A 38 5.76 -8.37 1.74
C TYR A 38 4.31 -7.92 1.62
N SER A 39 3.83 -7.23 2.65
CA SER A 39 2.51 -6.61 2.64
C SER A 39 2.57 -5.20 2.06
N LEU A 40 1.42 -4.69 1.63
CA LEU A 40 1.29 -3.29 1.22
C LEU A 40 1.66 -2.32 2.35
N GLY A 41 1.41 -2.71 3.61
CA GLY A 41 1.84 -1.95 4.79
C GLY A 41 3.36 -1.85 4.88
N ASP A 42 4.09 -2.95 4.69
CA ASP A 42 5.56 -2.96 4.73
C ASP A 42 6.16 -2.03 3.67
N ALA A 43 5.56 -2.00 2.47
CA ALA A 43 5.98 -1.10 1.40
C ALA A 43 5.71 0.37 1.74
N VAL A 44 4.56 0.69 2.34
CA VAL A 44 4.23 2.04 2.81
C VAL A 44 5.24 2.50 3.87
N ASP A 45 5.52 1.65 4.87
CA ASP A 45 6.46 1.98 5.94
C ASP A 45 7.88 2.19 5.41
N ALA A 46 8.31 1.38 4.45
CA ALA A 46 9.61 1.56 3.79
C ALA A 46 9.69 2.88 3.01
N ILE A 47 8.61 3.26 2.31
CA ILE A 47 8.53 4.54 1.58
C ILE A 47 8.56 5.72 2.56
N LEU A 48 7.78 5.67 3.64
CA LEU A 48 7.76 6.72 4.67
C LEU A 48 9.13 6.87 5.35
N THR A 49 9.83 5.76 5.61
CA THR A 49 11.18 5.78 6.17
C THR A 49 12.18 6.39 5.20
N ALA A 50 12.09 6.05 3.90
CA ALA A 50 12.94 6.63 2.87
C ALA A 50 12.68 8.13 2.70
N GLU A 51 11.42 8.55 2.75
CA GLU A 51 11.02 9.96 2.70
C GLU A 51 11.64 10.77 3.85
N GLN A 52 11.56 10.24 5.08
CA GLN A 52 12.17 10.86 6.25
C GLN A 52 13.69 10.93 6.14
N ALA A 53 14.33 9.92 5.53
CA ALA A 53 15.78 9.89 5.35
C ALA A 53 16.29 10.86 4.27
N LEU A 54 15.42 11.24 3.32
CA LEU A 54 15.77 12.14 2.22
C LEU A 54 15.74 13.62 2.62
N ASP A 55 15.24 13.96 3.81
CA ASP A 55 15.11 15.34 4.35
C ASP A 55 14.55 16.31 3.29
N LEU A 56 13.42 15.92 2.69
CA LEU A 56 12.82 16.70 1.61
C LEU A 56 12.48 18.12 2.11
N PRO A 57 12.73 19.16 1.29
CA PRO A 57 12.33 20.53 1.63
C PRO A 57 10.83 20.60 1.94
N THR A 58 10.42 21.49 2.83
CA THR A 58 9.02 21.68 3.24
C THR A 58 8.07 22.06 2.10
N ASP A 59 8.63 22.45 0.96
CA ASP A 59 7.90 22.80 -0.27
C ASP A 59 7.47 21.54 -1.06
N ILE A 60 8.05 20.38 -0.78
CA ILE A 60 7.71 19.10 -1.41
C ILE A 60 6.76 18.33 -0.48
N ARG A 61 5.64 17.89 -1.03
CA ARG A 61 4.69 17.02 -0.33
C ARG A 61 4.55 15.70 -1.08
N THR A 62 4.64 14.61 -0.36
CA THR A 62 4.32 13.28 -0.88
C THR A 62 2.85 12.97 -0.60
N GLN A 63 2.23 12.23 -1.51
CA GLN A 63 0.89 11.70 -1.29
C GLN A 63 0.75 10.35 -1.97
N PHE A 64 0.18 9.40 -1.23
CA PHE A 64 -0.19 8.11 -1.78
C PHE A 64 -1.44 8.26 -2.65
N GLN A 65 -1.55 7.42 -3.67
CA GLN A 65 -2.71 7.39 -4.57
C GLN A 65 -3.23 5.97 -4.76
N GLY A 66 -4.46 5.87 -5.28
CA GLY A 66 -5.08 4.60 -5.65
C GLY A 66 -5.26 3.64 -4.47
N SER A 67 -4.82 2.39 -4.65
CA SER A 67 -4.96 1.31 -3.67
C SER A 67 -4.26 1.60 -2.35
N THR A 68 -3.08 2.22 -2.38
CA THR A 68 -2.31 2.55 -1.19
C THR A 68 -3.01 3.62 -0.33
N LEU A 69 -3.62 4.62 -0.97
CA LEU A 69 -4.43 5.64 -0.27
C LEU A 69 -5.70 5.04 0.35
N ALA A 70 -6.38 4.15 -0.40
CA ALA A 70 -7.55 3.46 0.09
C ALA A 70 -7.22 2.56 1.31
N PHE A 71 -6.07 1.89 1.28
CA PHE A 71 -5.58 1.08 2.39
C PHE A 71 -5.34 1.93 3.65
N GLN A 72 -4.64 3.06 3.53
CA GLN A 72 -4.41 3.96 4.68
C GLN A 72 -5.71 4.54 5.24
N SER A 73 -6.62 4.97 4.35
CA SER A 73 -7.94 5.46 4.75
C SER A 73 -8.75 4.39 5.49
N ALA A 74 -8.71 3.13 5.00
CA ALA A 74 -9.41 2.01 5.63
C ALA A 74 -8.85 1.71 7.03
N LEU A 75 -7.52 1.70 7.19
CA LEU A 75 -6.89 1.49 8.50
C LEU A 75 -7.31 2.56 9.52
N GLY A 76 -7.30 3.84 9.12
CA GLY A 76 -7.72 4.94 9.99
C GLY A 76 -9.18 4.83 10.45
N ASN A 77 -10.08 4.46 9.54
CA ASN A 77 -11.50 4.31 9.87
C ASN A 77 -11.81 3.03 10.66
N THR A 78 -11.05 1.95 10.46
CA THR A 78 -11.33 0.65 11.10
C THR A 78 -11.29 0.77 12.62
N VAL A 79 -10.33 1.52 13.18
CA VAL A 79 -10.23 1.71 14.64
C VAL A 79 -11.49 2.37 15.20
N TRP A 80 -11.98 3.43 14.54
CA TRP A 80 -13.21 4.12 14.93
C TRP A 80 -14.44 3.23 14.81
N LEU A 81 -14.52 2.41 13.76
CA LEU A 81 -15.62 1.46 13.58
C LEU A 81 -15.62 0.37 14.66
N VAL A 82 -14.45 -0.13 15.06
CA VAL A 82 -14.32 -1.09 16.15
C VAL A 82 -14.78 -0.47 17.48
N VAL A 83 -14.35 0.75 17.78
CA VAL A 83 -14.79 1.48 18.99
C VAL A 83 -16.30 1.69 18.95
N ALA A 84 -16.86 2.15 17.83
CA ALA A 84 -18.29 2.34 17.67
C ALA A 84 -19.07 1.03 17.86
N ALA A 85 -18.56 -0.09 17.33
CA ALA A 85 -19.16 -1.41 17.51
C ALA A 85 -19.15 -1.87 18.98
N VAL A 86 -18.05 -1.65 19.70
CA VAL A 86 -17.95 -1.94 21.14
C VAL A 86 -18.95 -1.11 21.93
N VAL A 87 -19.08 0.18 21.63
CA VAL A 87 -20.06 1.07 22.27
C VAL A 87 -21.49 0.63 21.96
N ALA A 88 -21.79 0.31 20.71
CA ALA A 88 -23.11 -0.19 20.32
C ALA A 88 -23.46 -1.49 21.06
N MET A 89 -22.53 -2.43 21.12
CA MET A 89 -22.72 -3.69 21.86
C MET A 89 -22.90 -3.44 23.36
N TYR A 90 -22.13 -2.51 23.96
CA TYR A 90 -22.30 -2.12 25.35
C TYR A 90 -23.72 -1.59 25.63
N ILE A 91 -24.25 -0.72 24.75
CA ILE A 91 -25.61 -0.18 24.88
C ILE A 91 -26.67 -1.28 24.74
N VAL A 92 -26.56 -2.11 23.69
CA VAL A 92 -27.52 -3.20 23.45
C VAL A 92 -27.55 -4.18 24.62
N LEU A 93 -26.38 -4.58 25.12
CA LEU A 93 -26.29 -5.47 26.28
C LEU A 93 -26.78 -4.78 27.57
N GLY A 94 -26.45 -3.52 27.79
CA GLY A 94 -26.91 -2.77 28.96
C GLY A 94 -28.43 -2.65 29.02
N VAL A 95 -29.09 -2.43 27.87
CA VAL A 95 -30.55 -2.41 27.77
C VAL A 95 -31.15 -3.81 27.92
N LEU A 96 -30.50 -4.85 27.37
CA LEU A 96 -31.03 -6.23 27.40
C LEU A 96 -30.90 -6.90 28.78
N TYR A 97 -29.85 -6.59 29.53
CA TYR A 97 -29.52 -7.25 30.81
C TYR A 97 -29.83 -6.38 32.05
N GLU A 98 -30.37 -5.16 31.87
CA GLU A 98 -30.61 -4.16 32.93
C GLU A 98 -29.38 -3.86 33.81
N SER A 99 -28.18 -4.26 33.39
CA SER A 99 -26.96 -4.18 34.16
C SER A 99 -25.80 -3.69 33.31
N PHE A 100 -25.13 -2.65 33.78
CA PHE A 100 -23.96 -2.07 33.13
C PHE A 100 -22.65 -2.83 33.43
N ILE A 101 -22.68 -3.80 34.36
CA ILE A 101 -21.50 -4.53 34.82
C ILE A 101 -21.24 -5.76 33.94
N HIS A 102 -22.30 -6.51 33.60
CA HIS A 102 -22.18 -7.74 32.80
C HIS A 102 -21.59 -7.53 31.39
N PRO A 103 -21.93 -6.45 30.65
CA PRO A 103 -21.37 -6.18 29.33
C PRO A 103 -19.84 -6.03 29.32
N ILE A 104 -19.26 -5.45 30.37
CA ILE A 104 -17.81 -5.18 30.45
C ILE A 104 -17.01 -6.49 30.47
N THR A 105 -17.49 -7.50 31.18
CA THR A 105 -16.84 -8.83 31.26
C THR A 105 -16.86 -9.56 29.90
N ILE A 106 -17.94 -9.42 29.13
CA ILE A 106 -18.04 -10.04 27.80
C ILE A 106 -17.11 -9.32 26.81
N LEU A 107 -17.13 -7.98 26.82
CA LEU A 107 -16.28 -7.15 25.97
C LEU A 107 -14.78 -7.34 26.25
N SER A 108 -14.40 -7.73 27.48
CA SER A 108 -13.02 -8.07 27.84
C SER A 108 -12.42 -9.22 27.01
N THR A 109 -13.25 -10.05 26.36
CA THR A 109 -12.77 -11.15 25.51
C THR A 109 -12.41 -10.69 24.09
N LEU A 110 -12.89 -9.51 23.66
CA LEU A 110 -12.68 -8.98 22.31
C LEU A 110 -11.20 -8.72 21.98
N PRO A 111 -10.35 -8.16 22.88
CA PRO A 111 -8.93 -7.98 22.60
C PRO A 111 -8.24 -9.31 22.28
N THR A 112 -8.54 -10.37 23.04
CA THR A 112 -7.97 -11.70 22.83
C THR A 112 -8.47 -12.32 21.53
N ALA A 113 -9.76 -12.18 21.22
CA ALA A 113 -10.32 -12.62 19.94
C ALA A 113 -9.66 -11.89 18.75
N GLY A 114 -9.40 -10.59 18.89
CA GLY A 114 -8.67 -9.79 17.90
C GLY A 114 -7.24 -10.31 17.66
N VAL A 115 -6.48 -10.60 18.73
CA VAL A 115 -5.14 -11.19 18.62
C VAL A 115 -5.19 -12.57 17.97
N GLY A 116 -6.16 -13.41 18.33
CA GLY A 116 -6.36 -14.73 17.73
C GLY A 116 -6.65 -14.65 16.23
N ALA A 117 -7.54 -13.75 15.83
CA ALA A 117 -7.85 -13.50 14.42
C ALA A 117 -6.62 -13.01 13.64
N ALA A 118 -5.87 -12.05 14.19
CA ALA A 118 -4.63 -11.56 13.58
C ALA A 118 -3.58 -12.68 13.43
N GLY A 119 -3.41 -13.51 14.47
CA GLY A 119 -2.51 -14.65 14.45
C GLY A 119 -2.90 -15.70 13.40
N ALA A 120 -4.18 -15.99 13.24
CA ALA A 120 -4.68 -16.93 12.23
C ALA A 120 -4.39 -16.44 10.80
N VAL A 121 -4.61 -15.14 10.53
CA VAL A 121 -4.31 -14.54 9.21
C VAL A 121 -2.80 -14.60 8.93
N ALA A 122 -1.96 -14.23 9.90
CA ALA A 122 -0.51 -14.29 9.76
C ALA A 122 0.01 -15.72 9.56
N GLY A 123 -0.63 -16.71 10.19
CA GLY A 123 -0.34 -18.13 9.98
C GLY A 123 -0.74 -18.63 8.59
N GLY A 124 -1.90 -18.20 8.08
CA GLY A 124 -2.39 -18.57 6.75
C GLY A 124 -1.48 -18.09 5.61
N GLN A 125 -0.91 -16.88 5.73
CA GLN A 125 0.05 -16.33 4.77
C GLN A 125 1.36 -17.14 4.69
N ARG A 126 1.75 -17.83 5.77
CA ARG A 126 2.93 -18.71 5.78
C ARG A 126 2.65 -20.04 5.07
N ALA A 127 1.43 -20.57 5.19
CA ALA A 127 1.05 -21.84 4.54
C ALA A 127 0.96 -21.73 3.01
N GLY A 128 0.54 -20.56 2.48
CA GLY A 128 0.49 -20.31 1.03
C GLY A 128 1.88 -20.29 0.36
N ARG A 129 2.91 -19.83 1.06
CA ARG A 129 4.30 -19.77 0.53
C ARG A 129 4.90 -21.12 0.15
N TYR A 130 4.50 -22.20 0.82
CA TYR A 130 5.03 -23.54 0.53
C TYR A 130 4.39 -24.21 -0.68
N ARG A 131 3.25 -23.70 -1.17
CA ARG A 131 2.58 -24.26 -2.34
C ARG A 131 3.22 -23.79 -3.65
N HIS A 132 3.79 -22.58 -3.68
CA HIS A 132 4.29 -21.95 -4.92
C HIS A 132 5.66 -22.47 -5.39
N TYR A 133 6.45 -23.10 -4.50
CA TYR A 133 7.77 -23.66 -4.86
C TYR A 133 7.70 -25.06 -5.51
N ARG A 134 6.53 -25.70 -5.50
CA ARG A 134 6.36 -27.07 -5.98
C ARG A 134 6.15 -27.16 -7.49
N ASP A 135 5.75 -26.05 -8.13
CA ASP A 135 5.21 -26.05 -9.48
C ASP A 135 6.12 -25.39 -10.53
N TYR A 136 7.42 -25.25 -10.28
CA TYR A 136 8.39 -24.85 -11.31
C TYR A 136 8.79 -26.06 -12.16
N PRO A 137 8.37 -26.17 -13.44
CA PRO A 137 8.91 -27.18 -14.34
C PRO A 137 10.37 -26.83 -14.65
N ALA A 138 11.26 -27.79 -14.45
CA ALA A 138 12.73 -27.63 -14.55
C ALA A 138 13.26 -27.74 -16.00
N ASP A 139 12.45 -27.44 -17.01
CA ASP A 139 12.70 -27.75 -18.42
C ASP A 139 13.19 -26.56 -19.28
N TRP A 140 13.29 -25.36 -18.70
CA TRP A 140 13.67 -24.12 -19.37
C TRP A 140 15.14 -24.06 -19.85
N TYR A 141 16.00 -25.00 -19.43
CA TYR A 141 17.41 -25.03 -19.85
C TYR A 141 17.69 -25.88 -21.10
N ARG A 142 16.69 -26.57 -21.66
CA ARG A 142 16.93 -27.52 -22.78
C ARG A 142 16.57 -26.95 -24.17
N GLN A 143 15.98 -25.77 -24.26
CA GLN A 143 15.44 -25.26 -25.53
C GLN A 143 16.37 -24.27 -26.26
N GLU A 144 17.30 -23.62 -25.57
CA GLU A 144 18.20 -22.63 -26.19
C GLU A 144 19.38 -23.24 -26.98
N GLU A 145 19.75 -24.50 -26.71
CA GLU A 145 20.94 -25.14 -27.33
C GLU A 145 20.68 -25.77 -28.71
N ARG A 146 19.44 -25.77 -29.21
CA ARG A 146 19.09 -26.44 -30.49
C ARG A 146 18.88 -25.52 -31.70
N HIS A 147 19.08 -24.22 -31.57
CA HIS A 147 18.75 -23.25 -32.63
C HIS A 147 19.94 -22.46 -33.19
N HIS A 148 21.18 -22.84 -32.90
CA HIS A 148 22.36 -22.11 -33.39
C HIS A 148 23.15 -22.80 -34.53
N ASP A 149 22.73 -23.98 -35.00
CA ASP A 149 23.52 -24.80 -35.94
C ASP A 149 22.92 -25.00 -37.35
N ASP A 150 21.88 -24.24 -37.76
CA ASP A 150 21.29 -24.31 -39.11
C ASP A 150 21.38 -22.99 -39.91
#